data_AF-A0A540VF48-F1
#
_entry.id   AF-A0A540VF48-F1
#
_cell.length_a   1.000
_cell.length_b   1.000
_cell.length_c   1.000
_cell.angle_alpha   90.00
_cell.angle_beta   90.00
_cell.angle_gamma   90.00
#
_symmetry.space_group_name_H-M   'P 1'
#
loop_
_entity.id
_entity.type
_entity.pdbx_description
1 polymer ?
#
loop_
_entity_poly.entity_id
_entity_poly.type
_entity_poly.pdbx_seq_one_letter_code
_entity_poly.pdbx_strand_id
1 'polypeptide(L)'
;MDNSTNGPKNGHAAQTVEIPLTSWYAAMKRALQQDAPEEGARLAQVVLQHLPRHLWTYRWLLRLTWLLRRWEEGEEWGRRLLQADPGHALAWRALARAAEQRGQRARAQAMWQRAFEMAPFEPEIRAGLARTSLEAPHALAFNPACLATLYRLGGRWAEAAALYRALVRAEPRRIDFQVCLMVALWQLQAREEAYHLARHLVQSQPHLLMGWVVLEAVGDENDWALAQHPIQSMDPDGEFVRRVYRVPRPQETFHLRVTEEEARLLDAGERA
;
A
#
# COMPACT_ATOMS: atom_id res chain seq x y z
N MET A 1 41.37 43.45 -27.19
CA MET A 1 41.43 42.28 -28.09
C MET A 1 42.11 41.17 -27.28
N ASP A 2 41.44 40.63 -26.26
CA ASP A 2 40.36 39.63 -26.32
C ASP A 2 40.88 38.22 -26.63
N ASN A 3 41.00 37.40 -25.58
CA ASN A 3 40.23 36.16 -25.34
C ASN A 3 40.98 35.38 -24.25
N SER A 4 40.50 35.19 -23.02
CA SER A 4 39.25 34.54 -22.61
C SER A 4 38.98 33.24 -23.36
N THR A 5 39.53 32.13 -22.86
CA THR A 5 38.90 30.81 -22.96
C THR A 5 38.87 30.16 -21.59
N ASN A 6 37.87 30.61 -20.84
CA ASN A 6 37.28 29.94 -19.70
C ASN A 6 36.65 28.62 -20.20
N GLY A 7 37.30 27.49 -19.91
CA GLY A 7 36.76 26.14 -20.12
C GLY A 7 36.01 25.67 -18.86
N PRO A 8 34.80 25.09 -18.99
CA PRO A 8 33.82 25.04 -17.91
C PRO A 8 34.15 24.04 -16.81
N LYS A 9 33.88 24.51 -15.58
CA LYS A 9 33.58 23.80 -14.32
C LYS A 9 33.29 22.31 -14.50
N ASN A 10 34.18 21.48 -13.94
CA ASN A 10 33.89 20.10 -13.55
C ASN A 10 32.52 20.06 -12.86
N GLY A 11 31.57 19.34 -13.45
CA GLY A 11 30.33 18.99 -12.78
C GLY A 11 30.69 18.23 -11.51
N HIS A 12 30.35 18.79 -10.34
CA HIS A 12 30.37 18.04 -9.10
C HIS A 12 29.40 16.87 -9.26
N ALA A 13 29.91 15.69 -9.59
CA ALA A 13 29.16 14.46 -9.42
C ALA A 13 28.80 14.40 -7.94
N ALA A 14 27.54 14.67 -7.60
CA ALA A 14 27.07 14.61 -6.24
C ALA A 14 27.43 13.24 -5.68
N GLN A 15 28.18 13.22 -4.57
CA GLN A 15 28.55 11.97 -3.92
C GLN A 15 27.27 11.25 -3.49
N THR A 16 27.18 9.96 -3.85
CA THR A 16 26.00 9.13 -3.59
C THR A 16 26.35 8.04 -2.60
N VAL A 17 25.44 7.77 -1.66
CA VAL A 17 25.58 6.77 -0.61
C VAL A 17 24.45 5.75 -0.73
N GLU A 18 24.73 4.49 -0.43
CA GLU A 18 23.74 3.43 -0.40
C GLU A 18 23.24 3.21 1.03
N ILE A 19 21.93 3.36 1.23
CA ILE A 19 21.30 3.25 2.55
C ILE A 19 20.16 2.25 2.48
N PRO A 20 20.08 1.26 3.40
CA PRO A 20 19.01 0.28 3.36
C PRO A 20 17.64 0.92 3.64
N LEU A 21 16.59 0.45 2.96
CA LEU A 21 15.22 0.94 3.14
C LEU A 21 14.73 0.83 4.60
N THR A 22 15.24 -0.15 5.34
CA THR A 22 14.94 -0.34 6.76
C THR A 22 15.33 0.87 7.61
N SER A 23 16.43 1.56 7.29
CA SER A 23 16.85 2.79 7.97
C SER A 23 15.86 3.93 7.73
N TRP A 24 15.38 4.08 6.49
CA TRP A 24 14.34 5.06 6.15
C TRP A 24 13.04 4.78 6.91
N TYR A 25 12.62 3.52 7.03
CA TYR A 25 11.43 3.17 7.80
C TYR A 25 11.60 3.45 9.29
N ALA A 26 12.79 3.18 9.84
CA ALA A 26 13.10 3.47 11.23
C ALA A 26 13.03 4.98 11.51
N ALA A 27 13.59 5.81 10.61
CA ALA A 27 13.51 7.26 10.71
C ALA A 27 12.07 7.79 10.58
N MET A 28 11.28 7.31 9.60
CA MET A 28 9.86 7.68 9.47
C MET A 28 9.05 7.28 10.72
N LYS A 29 9.34 6.10 11.28
CA LYS A 29 8.70 5.65 12.52
C LYS A 29 9.06 6.55 13.70
N ARG A 30 10.32 6.94 13.82
CA ARG A 30 10.81 7.85 14.87
C ARG A 30 10.14 9.21 14.77
N ALA A 31 10.06 9.77 13.56
CA ALA A 31 9.36 11.03 13.31
C ALA A 31 7.88 11.01 13.75
N LEU A 32 7.19 9.88 13.54
CA LEU A 32 5.82 9.71 14.06
C LEU A 32 5.76 9.62 15.59
N GLN A 33 6.77 9.06 16.24
CA GLN A 33 6.83 8.95 17.70
C GLN A 33 7.16 10.29 18.37
N GLN A 34 7.94 11.13 17.70
CA GLN A 34 8.33 12.48 18.13
C GLN A 34 7.31 13.56 17.75
N ASP A 35 6.13 13.18 17.22
CA ASP A 35 5.11 14.10 16.71
C ASP A 35 5.64 15.12 15.68
N ALA A 36 6.58 14.68 14.83
CA ALA A 36 7.18 15.44 13.75
C ALA A 36 6.75 14.92 12.36
N PRO A 37 5.45 14.94 12.01
CA PRO A 37 4.95 14.35 10.77
C PRO A 37 5.43 15.05 9.49
N GLU A 38 5.85 16.32 9.56
CA GLU A 38 6.47 17.02 8.42
C GLU A 38 7.84 16.43 8.06
N GLU A 39 8.62 16.02 9.05
CA GLU A 39 9.91 15.36 8.81
C GLU A 39 9.70 13.97 8.21
N GLY A 40 8.77 13.19 8.77
CA GLY A 40 8.37 11.91 8.19
C GLY A 40 7.92 12.04 6.73
N ALA A 41 7.19 13.11 6.38
CA ALA A 41 6.75 13.37 5.01
C ALA A 41 7.94 13.67 4.08
N ARG A 42 8.91 14.48 4.51
CA ARG A 42 10.15 14.73 3.75
C ARG A 42 10.94 13.45 3.50
N LEU A 43 11.12 12.61 4.53
CA LEU A 43 11.79 11.31 4.40
C LEU A 43 11.06 10.40 3.39
N ALA A 44 9.73 10.36 3.45
CA ALA A 44 8.92 9.57 2.52
C ALA A 44 9.04 10.08 1.07
N GLN A 45 9.11 11.40 0.87
CA GLN A 45 9.32 11.99 -0.46
C GLN A 45 10.65 11.58 -1.07
N VAL A 46 11.75 11.58 -0.30
CA VAL A 46 13.06 11.09 -0.77
C VAL A 46 12.96 9.65 -1.25
N VAL A 47 12.33 8.77 -0.46
CA VAL A 47 12.16 7.37 -0.88
C VAL A 47 11.36 7.27 -2.18
N LEU A 48 10.31 8.09 -2.37
CA LEU A 48 9.51 8.08 -3.60
C LEU A 48 10.18 8.73 -4.80
N GLN A 49 11.16 9.61 -4.62
CA GLN A 49 11.95 10.14 -5.75
C GLN A 49 12.75 9.02 -6.43
N HIS A 50 13.28 8.09 -5.62
CA HIS A 50 14.08 6.96 -6.08
C HIS A 50 13.25 5.70 -6.35
N LEU A 51 12.13 5.50 -5.64
CA LEU A 51 11.18 4.39 -5.83
C LEU A 51 9.74 4.92 -5.97
N PRO A 52 9.34 5.44 -7.15
CA PRO A 52 8.07 6.16 -7.31
C PRO A 52 6.81 5.34 -7.02
N ARG A 53 6.87 4.01 -7.12
CA ARG A 53 5.73 3.08 -6.97
C ARG A 53 5.77 2.28 -5.67
N HIS A 54 6.63 2.66 -4.72
CA HIS A 54 6.83 1.90 -3.50
C HIS A 54 5.63 1.97 -2.55
N LEU A 55 4.90 0.86 -2.44
CA LEU A 55 3.60 0.82 -1.76
C LEU A 55 3.71 0.98 -0.24
N TRP A 56 4.80 0.49 0.35
CA TRP A 56 5.01 0.65 1.77
C TRP A 56 5.20 2.12 2.15
N THR A 57 5.89 2.92 1.31
CA THR A 57 6.01 4.36 1.50
C THR A 57 4.67 5.08 1.31
N TYR A 58 3.83 4.66 0.36
CA TYR A 58 2.47 5.22 0.24
C TYR A 58 1.67 5.04 1.54
N ARG A 59 1.81 3.89 2.19
CA ARG A 59 1.16 3.62 3.48
C ARG A 59 1.67 4.56 4.59
N TRP A 60 2.96 4.90 4.59
CA TRP A 60 3.51 5.91 5.50
C TRP A 60 2.93 7.29 5.22
N LEU A 61 2.91 7.72 3.95
CA LEU A 61 2.33 9.01 3.57
C LEU A 61 0.85 9.13 3.95
N LEU A 62 0.07 8.07 3.82
CA LEU A 62 -1.33 8.06 4.27
C LEU A 62 -1.49 8.27 5.78
N ARG A 63 -0.53 7.82 6.59
CA ARG A 63 -0.53 8.09 8.04
C ARG A 63 -0.09 9.51 8.33
N LEU A 64 0.95 9.99 7.65
CA LEU A 64 1.51 11.33 7.83
C LEU A 64 0.51 12.41 7.42
N THR A 65 -0.05 12.31 6.22
CA THR A 65 -1.10 13.22 5.70
C THR A 65 -2.34 13.23 6.58
N TRP A 66 -2.69 12.09 7.19
CA TRP A 66 -3.79 12.02 8.15
C TRP A 66 -3.51 12.87 9.40
N LEU A 67 -2.32 12.76 9.99
CA LEU A 67 -1.92 13.56 11.17
C LEU A 67 -1.84 15.04 10.83
N LEU A 68 -1.30 15.38 9.66
CA LEU A 68 -1.20 16.74 9.13
C LEU A 68 -2.55 17.32 8.65
N ARG A 69 -3.62 16.51 8.65
CA ARG A 69 -4.94 16.87 8.11
C ARG A 69 -4.92 17.31 6.64
N ARG A 70 -3.95 16.81 5.86
CA ARG A 70 -3.81 17.06 4.42
C ARG A 70 -4.65 16.07 3.64
N TRP A 71 -5.97 16.25 3.67
CA TRP A 71 -6.93 15.26 3.18
C TRP A 71 -6.86 15.05 1.66
N GLU A 72 -6.63 16.13 0.90
CA GLU A 72 -6.49 16.09 -0.56
C GLU A 72 -5.25 15.28 -0.97
N GLU A 73 -4.12 15.54 -0.33
CA GLU A 73 -2.87 14.80 -0.55
C GLU A 73 -3.06 13.32 -0.16
N GLY A 74 -3.68 13.05 1.00
CA GLY A 74 -4.00 11.70 1.44
C GLY A 74 -4.92 10.95 0.48
N GLU A 75 -5.88 11.63 -0.15
CA GLU A 75 -6.73 11.02 -1.16
C GLU A 75 -5.94 10.61 -2.41
N GLU A 76 -5.03 11.47 -2.88
CA GLU A 76 -4.22 11.16 -4.06
C GLU A 76 -3.36 9.92 -3.83
N TRP A 77 -2.62 9.87 -2.72
CA TRP A 77 -1.84 8.68 -2.35
C TRP A 77 -2.72 7.46 -2.11
N GLY A 78 -3.92 7.64 -1.56
CA GLY A 78 -4.88 6.57 -1.36
C GLY A 78 -5.35 5.97 -2.68
N ARG A 79 -5.66 6.80 -3.68
CA ARG A 79 -6.06 6.33 -5.02
C ARG A 79 -4.94 5.56 -5.70
N ARG A 80 -3.69 6.03 -5.60
CA ARG A 80 -2.52 5.32 -6.15
C ARG A 80 -2.34 3.97 -5.46
N LEU A 81 -2.45 3.90 -4.13
CA LEU A 81 -2.34 2.64 -3.40
C LEU A 81 -3.46 1.66 -3.76
N LEU A 82 -4.70 2.14 -3.96
CA LEU A 82 -5.82 1.29 -4.37
C LEU A 82 -5.68 0.69 -5.78
N GLN A 83 -4.83 1.27 -6.65
CA GLN A 83 -4.52 0.64 -7.95
C GLN A 83 -3.70 -0.64 -7.77
N ALA A 84 -2.88 -0.71 -6.72
CA ALA A 84 -2.03 -1.87 -6.44
C ALA A 84 -2.62 -2.83 -5.42
N ASP A 85 -3.42 -2.31 -4.49
CA ASP A 85 -4.14 -3.05 -3.45
C ASP A 85 -5.57 -2.50 -3.29
N PRO A 86 -6.55 -2.96 -4.10
CA PRO A 86 -7.93 -2.47 -4.06
C PRO A 86 -8.64 -2.69 -2.73
N GLY A 87 -8.14 -3.61 -1.89
CA GLY A 87 -8.66 -3.92 -0.56
C GLY A 87 -7.98 -3.14 0.57
N HIS A 88 -7.16 -2.12 0.26
CA HIS A 88 -6.37 -1.45 1.30
C HIS A 88 -7.23 -0.55 2.21
N ALA A 89 -7.46 -0.99 3.44
CA ALA A 89 -8.31 -0.29 4.40
C ALA A 89 -7.87 1.16 4.68
N LEU A 90 -6.55 1.39 4.83
CA LEU A 90 -6.00 2.72 5.11
C LEU A 90 -6.23 3.70 3.95
N ALA A 91 -6.19 3.21 2.71
CA ALA A 91 -6.43 4.03 1.53
C ALA A 91 -7.90 4.40 1.42
N TRP A 92 -8.82 3.44 1.60
CA TRP A 92 -10.25 3.71 1.66
C TRP A 92 -10.60 4.71 2.77
N ARG A 93 -9.97 4.59 3.95
CA ARG A 93 -10.09 5.57 5.04
C ARG A 93 -9.69 6.98 4.60
N ALA A 94 -8.57 7.15 3.90
CA ALA A 94 -8.13 8.46 3.43
C ALA A 94 -9.10 9.08 2.42
N LEU A 95 -9.56 8.28 1.44
CA LEU A 95 -10.59 8.68 0.47
C LEU A 95 -11.89 9.10 1.17
N ALA A 96 -12.33 8.30 2.14
CA ALA A 96 -13.55 8.56 2.90
C ALA A 96 -13.47 9.88 3.66
N ARG A 97 -12.33 10.15 4.30
CA ARG A 97 -12.11 11.39 5.03
C ARG A 97 -12.07 12.61 4.12
N ALA A 98 -11.40 12.53 2.97
CA ALA A 98 -11.43 13.61 1.99
C ALA A 98 -12.84 13.87 1.46
N ALA A 99 -13.65 12.83 1.24
CA ALA A 99 -15.05 12.97 0.87
C ALA A 99 -15.90 13.61 1.99
N GLU A 100 -15.66 13.27 3.27
CA GLU A 100 -16.31 13.95 4.41
C GLU A 100 -16.04 15.46 4.41
N GLN A 101 -14.77 15.86 4.18
CA GLN A 101 -14.39 17.28 4.18
C GLN A 101 -15.05 18.08 3.05
N ARG A 102 -15.35 17.42 1.93
CA ARG A 102 -16.10 18.01 0.81
C ARG A 102 -17.61 17.98 1.00
N GLY A 103 -18.10 17.57 2.18
CA GLY A 103 -19.54 17.43 2.46
C GLY A 103 -20.21 16.27 1.72
N GLN A 104 -19.45 15.39 1.06
CA GLN A 104 -19.98 14.26 0.27
C GLN A 104 -20.29 13.06 1.17
N ARG A 105 -21.20 13.23 2.14
CA ARG A 105 -21.48 12.25 3.21
C ARG A 105 -21.79 10.84 2.68
N ALA A 106 -22.67 10.71 1.69
CA ALA A 106 -23.05 9.40 1.14
C ALA A 106 -21.85 8.67 0.49
N ARG A 107 -21.01 9.42 -0.25
CA ARG A 107 -19.78 8.88 -0.84
C ARG A 107 -18.77 8.49 0.23
N ALA A 108 -18.62 9.33 1.26
CA ALA A 108 -17.77 9.04 2.40
C ALA A 108 -18.22 7.76 3.12
N GLN A 109 -19.52 7.60 3.37
CA GLN A 109 -20.08 6.39 3.98
C GLN A 109 -19.74 5.13 3.17
N ALA A 110 -19.91 5.16 1.85
CA ALA A 110 -19.56 4.03 0.99
C ALA A 110 -18.06 3.69 1.08
N MET A 111 -17.18 4.69 1.14
CA MET A 111 -15.74 4.49 1.29
C MET A 111 -15.36 3.99 2.69
N TRP A 112 -16.00 4.50 3.74
CA TRP A 112 -15.85 3.99 5.10
C TRP A 112 -16.30 2.53 5.22
N GLN A 113 -17.38 2.17 4.55
CA GLN A 113 -17.85 0.79 4.49
C GLN A 113 -16.79 -0.13 3.86
N ARG A 114 -16.18 0.28 2.74
CA ARG A 114 -15.05 -0.48 2.13
C ARG A 114 -13.87 -0.63 3.08
N ALA A 115 -13.51 0.43 3.80
CA ALA A 115 -12.45 0.37 4.79
C ALA A 115 -12.80 -0.60 5.94
N PHE A 116 -14.05 -0.56 6.40
CA PHE A 116 -14.57 -1.39 7.49
C PHE A 116 -14.63 -2.88 7.15
N GLU A 117 -15.02 -3.22 5.92
CA GLU A 117 -14.99 -4.61 5.42
C GLU A 117 -13.59 -5.24 5.49
N MET A 118 -12.56 -4.41 5.37
CA MET A 118 -11.16 -4.84 5.34
C MET A 118 -10.46 -4.72 6.71
N ALA A 119 -10.93 -3.83 7.58
CA ALA A 119 -10.38 -3.60 8.92
C ALA A 119 -11.49 -3.28 9.95
N PRO A 120 -12.35 -4.26 10.31
CA PRO A 120 -13.56 -4.02 11.10
C PRO A 120 -13.32 -3.57 12.55
N PHE A 121 -12.09 -3.73 13.05
CA PHE A 121 -11.69 -3.38 14.41
C PHE A 121 -10.87 -2.07 14.50
N GLU A 122 -10.60 -1.40 13.38
CA GLU A 122 -9.81 -0.18 13.41
C GLU A 122 -10.65 1.01 13.93
N PRO A 123 -10.22 1.72 15.00
CA PRO A 123 -11.06 2.71 15.67
C PRO A 123 -11.49 3.88 14.78
N GLU A 124 -10.58 4.43 13.97
CA GLU A 124 -10.83 5.57 13.10
C GLU A 124 -11.84 5.24 11.99
N ILE A 125 -11.78 4.03 11.43
CA ILE A 125 -12.70 3.50 10.43
C ILE A 125 -14.08 3.30 11.04
N ARG A 126 -14.16 2.70 12.24
CA ARG A 126 -15.42 2.54 12.96
C ARG A 126 -16.05 3.91 13.28
N ALA A 127 -15.24 4.86 13.75
CA ALA A 127 -15.71 6.21 14.04
C ALA A 127 -16.17 6.95 12.78
N GLY A 128 -15.45 6.79 11.66
CA GLY A 128 -15.82 7.34 10.35
C GLY A 128 -17.14 6.78 9.83
N LEU A 129 -17.30 5.45 9.86
CA LEU A 129 -18.51 4.78 9.41
C LEU A 129 -19.71 5.15 10.29
N ALA A 130 -19.57 5.12 11.62
CA ALA A 130 -20.64 5.49 12.53
C ALA A 130 -21.07 6.95 12.35
N ARG A 131 -20.12 7.88 12.19
CA ARG A 131 -20.41 9.31 12.00
C ARG A 131 -21.08 9.61 10.66
N THR A 132 -20.77 8.86 9.60
CA THR A 132 -21.31 9.09 8.25
C THR A 132 -22.57 8.28 7.95
N SER A 133 -22.82 7.20 8.69
CA SER A 133 -24.05 6.43 8.59
C SER A 133 -25.27 7.24 9.04
N LEU A 134 -26.41 7.00 8.39
CA LEU A 134 -27.72 7.50 8.84
C LEU A 134 -28.37 6.53 9.84
N GLU A 135 -27.93 5.28 9.87
CA GLU A 135 -28.44 4.21 10.72
C GLU A 135 -27.39 3.85 11.78
N ALA A 136 -27.09 4.80 12.67
CA ALA A 136 -26.06 4.65 13.69
C ALA A 136 -26.09 3.34 14.51
N PRO A 137 -27.25 2.76 14.89
CA PRO A 137 -27.29 1.51 15.67
C PRO A 137 -26.73 0.29 14.93
N HIS A 138 -26.88 0.25 13.60
CA HIS A 138 -26.48 -0.91 12.77
C HIS A 138 -25.28 -0.61 11.88
N ALA A 139 -24.74 0.62 11.91
CA ALA A 139 -23.63 1.06 11.08
C ALA A 139 -22.38 0.17 11.19
N LEU A 140 -22.20 -0.51 12.33
CA LEU A 140 -21.03 -1.36 12.61
C LEU A 140 -21.37 -2.86 12.58
N ALA A 141 -22.51 -3.23 12.00
CA ALA A 141 -22.86 -4.62 11.80
C ALA A 141 -21.89 -5.28 10.80
N PHE A 142 -21.39 -6.46 11.16
CA PHE A 142 -20.52 -7.21 10.26
C PHE A 142 -21.32 -7.82 9.11
N ASN A 143 -20.86 -7.56 7.89
CA ASN A 143 -21.40 -8.18 6.69
C ASN A 143 -20.53 -9.38 6.27
N PRO A 144 -20.94 -10.16 5.25
CA PRO A 144 -20.17 -11.31 4.78
C PRO A 144 -18.74 -10.96 4.33
N ALA A 145 -18.50 -9.75 3.82
CA ALA A 145 -17.16 -9.29 3.46
C ALA A 145 -16.28 -9.09 4.71
N CYS A 146 -16.81 -8.52 5.80
CA CYS A 146 -16.11 -8.46 7.09
C CYS A 146 -15.72 -9.89 7.54
N LEU A 147 -16.67 -10.82 7.50
CA LEU A 147 -16.43 -12.20 7.94
C LEU A 147 -15.37 -12.91 7.09
N ALA A 148 -15.42 -12.78 5.76
CA ALA A 148 -14.41 -13.32 4.86
C ALA A 148 -13.01 -12.77 5.17
N THR A 149 -12.91 -11.46 5.42
CA THR A 149 -11.67 -10.81 5.85
C THR A 149 -11.18 -11.34 7.20
N LEU A 150 -12.07 -11.56 8.17
CA LEU A 150 -11.70 -12.11 9.48
C LEU A 150 -11.16 -13.54 9.36
N TYR A 151 -11.77 -14.39 8.52
CA TYR A 151 -11.23 -15.72 8.23
C TYR A 151 -9.86 -15.66 7.57
N ARG A 152 -9.68 -14.76 6.60
CA ARG A 152 -8.38 -14.53 5.96
C ARG A 152 -7.31 -14.12 6.97
N LEU A 153 -7.60 -13.15 7.84
CA LEU A 153 -6.67 -12.67 8.87
C LEU A 153 -6.36 -13.73 9.94
N GLY A 154 -7.30 -14.64 10.19
CA GLY A 154 -7.15 -15.78 11.10
C GLY A 154 -6.50 -17.01 10.46
N GLY A 155 -6.09 -16.96 9.19
CA GLY A 155 -5.49 -18.10 8.49
C GLY A 155 -6.48 -19.22 8.15
N ARG A 156 -7.78 -18.98 8.27
CA ARG A 156 -8.86 -19.90 7.89
C ARG A 156 -9.14 -19.77 6.40
N TRP A 157 -8.17 -20.19 5.60
CA TRP A 157 -8.15 -19.93 4.16
C TRP A 157 -9.29 -20.63 3.41
N ALA A 158 -9.74 -21.81 3.86
CA ALA A 158 -10.81 -22.57 3.22
C ALA A 158 -12.15 -21.83 3.32
N GLU A 159 -12.48 -21.38 4.52
CA GLU A 159 -13.69 -20.61 4.81
C GLU A 159 -13.64 -19.22 4.17
N ALA A 160 -12.47 -18.58 4.18
CA ALA A 160 -12.26 -17.33 3.47
C ALA A 160 -12.51 -17.50 1.95
N ALA A 161 -11.90 -18.51 1.31
CA ALA A 161 -12.08 -18.77 -0.11
C ALA A 161 -13.55 -19.07 -0.46
N ALA A 162 -14.24 -19.87 0.36
CA ALA A 162 -15.66 -20.16 0.15
C ALA A 162 -16.53 -18.89 0.18
N LEU A 163 -16.33 -18.02 1.19
CA LEU A 163 -17.06 -16.75 1.28
C LEU A 163 -16.67 -15.78 0.15
N TYR A 164 -15.38 -15.65 -0.17
CA TYR A 164 -14.96 -14.77 -1.27
C TYR A 164 -15.47 -15.27 -2.63
N ARG A 165 -15.59 -16.59 -2.87
CA ARG A 165 -16.27 -17.10 -4.07
C ARG A 165 -17.73 -16.63 -4.14
N ALA A 166 -18.46 -16.69 -3.04
CA ALA A 166 -19.84 -16.19 -2.99
C ALA A 166 -19.91 -14.67 -3.24
N LEU A 167 -19.00 -13.91 -2.63
CA LEU A 167 -18.90 -12.46 -2.80
C LEU A 167 -18.54 -12.06 -4.23
N VAL A 168 -17.59 -12.75 -4.87
CA VAL A 168 -17.21 -12.50 -6.28
C VAL A 168 -18.37 -12.81 -7.22
N ARG A 169 -19.18 -13.85 -6.94
CA ARG A 169 -20.39 -14.13 -7.73
C ARG A 169 -21.44 -13.03 -7.59
N ALA A 170 -21.62 -12.50 -6.38
CA ALA A 170 -22.58 -11.44 -6.10
C ALA A 170 -22.13 -10.08 -6.68
N GLU A 171 -20.85 -9.75 -6.57
CA GLU A 171 -20.27 -8.49 -7.03
C GLU A 171 -19.00 -8.71 -7.88
N PRO A 172 -19.13 -9.16 -9.15
CA PRO A 172 -17.96 -9.49 -9.99
C PRO A 172 -17.01 -8.32 -10.25
N ARG A 173 -17.48 -7.08 -10.14
CA ARG A 173 -16.67 -5.87 -10.34
C ARG A 173 -15.77 -5.53 -9.15
N ARG A 174 -15.93 -6.19 -8.00
CA ARG A 174 -15.11 -6.00 -6.80
C ARG A 174 -13.76 -6.69 -6.95
N ILE A 175 -12.78 -5.97 -7.47
CA ILE A 175 -11.42 -6.51 -7.65
C ILE A 175 -10.79 -6.88 -6.30
N ASP A 176 -11.11 -6.16 -5.24
CA ASP A 176 -10.67 -6.48 -3.89
C ASP A 176 -11.12 -7.87 -3.43
N PHE A 177 -12.34 -8.30 -3.76
CA PHE A 177 -12.80 -9.65 -3.48
C PHE A 177 -12.07 -10.70 -4.32
N GLN A 178 -11.82 -10.41 -5.60
CA GLN A 178 -11.06 -11.31 -6.47
C GLN A 178 -9.62 -11.48 -5.98
N VAL A 179 -8.95 -10.40 -5.58
CA VAL A 179 -7.60 -10.44 -5.00
C VAL A 179 -7.59 -11.25 -3.70
N CYS A 180 -8.56 -11.03 -2.80
CA CYS A 180 -8.62 -11.80 -1.55
C CYS A 180 -8.93 -13.28 -1.79
N LEU A 181 -9.79 -13.60 -2.76
CA LEU A 181 -10.03 -14.98 -3.20
C LEU A 181 -8.75 -15.63 -3.72
N MET A 182 -8.06 -14.97 -4.65
CA MET A 182 -6.80 -15.44 -5.24
C MET A 182 -5.76 -15.75 -4.16
N VAL A 183 -5.58 -14.84 -3.19
CA VAL A 183 -4.64 -15.06 -2.08
C VAL A 183 -5.09 -16.24 -1.21
N ALA A 184 -6.38 -16.37 -0.89
CA ALA A 184 -6.88 -17.50 -0.12
C ALA A 184 -6.68 -18.85 -0.84
N LEU A 185 -6.94 -18.90 -2.16
CA LEU A 185 -6.70 -20.09 -2.98
C LEU A 185 -5.22 -20.48 -3.04
N TRP A 186 -4.34 -19.49 -3.17
CA TRP A 186 -2.90 -19.72 -3.16
C TRP A 186 -2.45 -20.32 -1.82
N GLN A 187 -2.92 -19.79 -0.69
CA GLN A 187 -2.59 -20.33 0.63
C GLN A 187 -3.16 -21.73 0.88
N LEU A 188 -4.27 -22.08 0.23
CA LEU A 188 -4.85 -23.42 0.23
C LEU A 188 -4.13 -24.44 -0.67
N GLN A 189 -3.08 -24.03 -1.40
CA GLN A 189 -2.43 -24.85 -2.42
C GLN A 189 -3.35 -25.24 -3.59
N ALA A 190 -4.45 -24.50 -3.81
CA ALA A 190 -5.28 -24.63 -5.01
C ALA A 190 -4.59 -23.92 -6.20
N ARG A 191 -3.45 -24.48 -6.61
CA ARG A 191 -2.45 -23.82 -7.47
C ARG A 191 -3.02 -23.40 -8.82
N GLU A 192 -3.79 -24.26 -9.47
CA GLU A 192 -4.40 -23.99 -10.78
C GLU A 192 -5.42 -22.84 -10.73
N GLU A 193 -6.34 -22.87 -9.77
CA GLU A 193 -7.35 -21.81 -9.64
C GLU A 193 -6.71 -20.46 -9.28
N ALA A 194 -5.74 -20.46 -8.37
CA ALA A 194 -5.00 -19.26 -8.01
C ALA A 194 -4.23 -18.69 -9.22
N TYR A 195 -3.58 -19.57 -9.99
CA TYR A 195 -2.86 -19.21 -11.21
C TYR A 195 -3.75 -18.54 -12.24
N HIS A 196 -4.87 -19.18 -12.61
CA HIS A 196 -5.79 -18.66 -13.62
C HIS A 196 -6.37 -17.31 -13.21
N LEU A 197 -6.75 -17.15 -11.94
CA LEU A 197 -7.26 -15.89 -11.43
C LEU A 197 -6.19 -14.80 -11.41
N ALA A 198 -4.96 -15.11 -10.99
CA ALA A 198 -3.84 -14.17 -11.00
C ALA A 198 -3.52 -13.68 -12.41
N ARG A 199 -3.43 -14.60 -13.38
CA ARG A 199 -3.18 -14.28 -14.79
C ARG A 199 -4.27 -13.38 -15.39
N HIS A 200 -5.53 -13.70 -15.12
CA HIS A 200 -6.66 -12.87 -15.55
C HIS A 200 -6.61 -11.46 -14.94
N LEU A 201 -6.30 -11.36 -13.64
CA LEU A 201 -6.23 -10.09 -12.93
C LEU A 201 -5.10 -9.20 -13.47
N VAL A 202 -3.88 -9.71 -13.65
CA VAL A 202 -2.76 -8.89 -14.14
C VAL A 202 -2.92 -8.45 -15.60
N GLN A 203 -3.60 -9.25 -16.43
CA GLN A 203 -3.91 -8.86 -17.82
C GLN A 203 -4.85 -7.66 -17.87
N SER A 204 -5.86 -7.63 -17.00
CA SER A 204 -6.80 -6.51 -16.91
C SER A 204 -6.25 -5.31 -16.13
N GLN A 205 -5.44 -5.57 -15.10
CA GLN A 205 -4.94 -4.59 -14.15
C GLN A 205 -3.47 -4.87 -13.80
N PRO A 206 -2.53 -4.39 -14.64
CA PRO A 206 -1.10 -4.67 -14.47
C PRO A 206 -0.48 -4.07 -13.20
N HIS A 207 -1.19 -3.18 -12.51
CA HIS A 207 -0.70 -2.54 -11.28
C HIS A 207 -0.99 -3.35 -10.01
N LEU A 208 -1.78 -4.43 -10.07
CA LEU A 208 -2.10 -5.25 -8.90
C LEU A 208 -0.86 -6.04 -8.43
N LEU A 209 -0.30 -5.65 -7.28
CA LEU A 209 0.90 -6.29 -6.74
C LEU A 209 0.65 -7.78 -6.47
N MET A 210 -0.42 -8.12 -5.76
CA MET A 210 -0.68 -9.51 -5.38
C MET A 210 -0.90 -10.44 -6.58
N GLY A 211 -1.34 -9.92 -7.74
CA GLY A 211 -1.47 -10.72 -8.95
C GLY A 211 -0.10 -11.23 -9.41
N TRP A 212 0.90 -10.33 -9.47
CA TRP A 212 2.27 -10.68 -9.82
C TRP A 212 2.93 -11.57 -8.77
N VAL A 213 2.72 -11.29 -7.48
CA VAL A 213 3.28 -12.11 -6.38
C VAL A 213 2.76 -13.55 -6.44
N VAL A 214 1.48 -13.75 -6.73
CA VAL A 214 0.93 -15.10 -6.90
C VAL A 214 1.50 -15.76 -8.15
N LEU A 215 1.61 -15.05 -9.28
CA LEU A 215 2.23 -15.59 -10.50
C LEU A 215 3.71 -15.97 -10.30
N GLU A 216 4.48 -15.18 -9.58
CA GLU A 216 5.85 -15.51 -9.17
C GLU A 216 5.89 -16.83 -8.38
N ALA A 217 4.94 -17.05 -7.48
CA ALA A 217 4.91 -18.24 -6.64
C ALA A 217 4.38 -19.51 -7.33
N VAL A 218 3.39 -19.37 -8.23
CA VAL A 218 2.67 -20.52 -8.79
C VAL A 218 2.85 -20.74 -10.29
N GLY A 219 3.26 -19.72 -11.04
CA GLY A 219 3.37 -19.71 -12.50
C GLY A 219 4.62 -20.38 -13.06
N ASP A 220 4.85 -20.17 -14.36
CA ASP A 220 5.97 -20.71 -15.13
C ASP A 220 7.14 -19.72 -15.27
N GLU A 221 8.21 -20.13 -15.97
CA GLU A 221 9.41 -19.31 -16.18
C GLU A 221 9.11 -17.96 -16.84
N ASN A 222 8.13 -17.90 -17.75
CA ASN A 222 7.75 -16.67 -18.41
C ASN A 222 6.98 -15.76 -17.44
N ASP A 223 6.08 -16.32 -16.63
CA ASP A 223 5.38 -15.58 -15.59
C ASP A 223 6.34 -15.00 -14.54
N TRP A 224 7.41 -15.73 -14.17
CA TRP A 224 8.45 -15.23 -13.27
C TRP A 224 9.19 -14.01 -13.85
N ALA A 225 9.60 -14.10 -15.11
CA ALA A 225 10.28 -12.99 -15.79
C ALA A 225 9.38 -11.74 -15.89
N LEU A 226 8.09 -11.92 -16.15
CA LEU A 226 7.11 -10.83 -16.22
C LEU A 226 6.81 -10.23 -14.83
N ALA A 227 6.80 -11.04 -13.78
CA ALA A 227 6.50 -10.60 -12.42
C ALA A 227 7.65 -9.80 -11.78
N GLN A 228 8.91 -10.05 -12.20
CA GLN A 228 10.10 -9.45 -11.59
C GLN A 228 10.05 -7.91 -11.53
N HIS A 229 9.82 -7.24 -12.66
CA HIS A 229 9.87 -5.77 -12.71
C HIS A 229 8.71 -5.10 -11.93
N PRO A 230 7.43 -5.51 -12.09
CA PRO A 230 6.34 -4.98 -11.28
C PRO A 230 6.58 -5.13 -9.77
N ILE A 231 7.03 -6.31 -9.33
CA ILE A 231 7.30 -6.60 -7.93
C ILE A 231 8.44 -5.72 -7.41
N GLN A 232 9.59 -5.68 -8.09
CA GLN A 232 10.72 -4.85 -7.69
C GLN A 232 10.36 -3.35 -7.64
N SER A 233 9.46 -2.88 -8.50
CA SER A 233 9.03 -1.48 -8.49
C SER A 233 8.10 -1.12 -7.32
N MET A 234 7.33 -2.09 -6.81
CA MET A 234 6.24 -1.87 -5.84
C MET A 234 6.58 -2.31 -4.42
N ASP A 235 7.30 -3.43 -4.30
CA ASP A 235 7.63 -4.10 -3.03
C ASP A 235 8.98 -4.84 -3.14
N PRO A 236 10.09 -4.12 -3.37
CA PRO A 236 11.42 -4.72 -3.58
C PRO A 236 11.97 -5.45 -2.37
N ASP A 237 11.60 -5.05 -1.15
CA ASP A 237 12.05 -5.67 0.11
C ASP A 237 11.03 -6.68 0.67
N GLY A 238 9.88 -6.84 0.00
CA GLY A 238 8.81 -7.74 0.42
C GLY A 238 8.00 -7.28 1.63
N GLU A 239 8.28 -6.07 2.16
CA GLU A 239 7.73 -5.61 3.43
C GLU A 239 6.23 -5.36 3.35
N PHE A 240 5.75 -4.87 2.20
CA PHE A 240 4.32 -4.60 1.98
C PHE A 240 3.52 -5.90 2.03
N VAL A 241 3.88 -6.91 1.23
CA VAL A 241 3.17 -8.21 1.21
C VAL A 241 3.20 -8.86 2.59
N ARG A 242 4.38 -8.92 3.21
CA ARG A 242 4.58 -9.57 4.50
C ARG A 242 3.72 -8.94 5.60
N ARG A 243 3.61 -7.60 5.64
CA ARG A 243 2.89 -6.91 6.72
C ARG A 243 1.40 -6.72 6.45
N VAL A 244 1.01 -6.50 5.20
CA VAL A 244 -0.40 -6.26 4.83
C VAL A 244 -1.14 -7.58 4.65
N TYR A 245 -0.54 -8.53 3.93
CA TYR A 245 -1.17 -9.81 3.61
C TYR A 245 -0.80 -10.93 4.59
N ARG A 246 0.22 -10.75 5.44
CA ARG A 246 0.71 -11.75 6.42
C ARG A 246 1.11 -13.07 5.76
N VAL A 247 1.57 -12.99 4.51
CA VAL A 247 2.10 -14.13 3.78
C VAL A 247 3.63 -14.14 3.95
N PRO A 248 4.25 -15.30 4.24
CA PRO A 248 5.70 -15.41 4.31
C PRO A 248 6.34 -15.05 2.98
N ARG A 249 7.32 -14.14 3.01
CA ARG A 249 8.19 -13.78 1.88
C ARG A 249 9.60 -13.55 2.42
N PRO A 250 10.66 -13.97 1.71
CA PRO A 250 12.03 -13.64 2.12
C PRO A 250 12.16 -12.11 2.23
N GLN A 251 12.75 -11.66 3.33
CA GLN A 251 13.07 -10.25 3.50
C GLN A 251 14.39 -9.99 2.77
N GLU A 252 14.31 -9.17 1.73
CA GLU A 252 15.50 -8.75 0.98
C GLU A 252 15.97 -7.40 1.49
N THR A 253 17.28 -7.27 1.68
CA THR A 253 17.87 -5.97 2.04
C THR A 253 18.04 -5.15 0.77
N PHE A 254 17.08 -4.27 0.51
CA PHE A 254 17.17 -3.33 -0.59
C PHE A 254 17.84 -2.02 -0.16
N HIS A 255 18.84 -1.58 -0.92
CA HIS A 255 19.56 -0.32 -0.68
C HIS A 255 19.12 0.75 -1.66
N LEU A 256 18.80 1.92 -1.12
CA LEU A 256 18.50 3.12 -1.90
C LEU A 256 19.79 3.89 -2.12
N ARG A 257 20.10 4.20 -3.38
CA ARG A 257 21.21 5.08 -3.73
C ARG A 257 20.75 6.53 -3.71
N VAL A 258 21.16 7.26 -2.68
CA VAL A 258 20.74 8.65 -2.41
C VAL A 258 21.94 9.59 -2.44
N THR A 259 21.70 10.88 -2.53
CA THR A 259 22.76 11.90 -2.36
C THR A 259 23.17 12.01 -0.89
N GLU A 260 24.37 12.52 -0.61
CA GLU A 260 24.80 12.79 0.77
C GLU A 260 23.90 13.80 1.49
N GLU A 261 23.29 14.75 0.78
CA GLU A 261 22.36 15.71 1.38
C GLU A 261 21.07 15.04 1.84
N GLU A 262 20.55 14.12 1.03
CA GLU A 262 19.41 13.28 1.39
C GLU A 262 19.76 12.35 2.56
N ALA A 263 20.95 11.77 2.57
CA ALA A 263 21.42 10.90 3.67
C ALA A 263 21.43 11.63 5.02
N ARG A 264 21.85 12.91 5.06
CA ARG A 264 21.87 13.73 6.29
C ARG A 264 20.49 13.95 6.91
N LEU A 265 19.40 13.77 6.16
CA LEU A 265 18.04 13.84 6.71
C LEU A 265 17.77 12.72 7.71
N LEU A 266 18.48 11.59 7.63
CA LEU A 266 18.35 10.50 8.59
C LEU A 266 19.01 10.86 9.94
N ASP A 267 20.11 11.61 9.90
CA ASP A 267 20.86 12.05 11.08
C ASP A 267 20.16 13.22 11.81
N ALA A 268 19.43 14.05 11.06
CA ALA A 268 18.68 15.19 11.61
C ALA A 268 17.65 14.73 12.66
N GLY A 269 17.00 13.57 12.44
CA GLY A 269 16.07 12.95 13.37
C GLY A 269 16.72 12.19 14.54
N GLU A 270 18.06 12.09 14.61
CA GLU A 270 18.78 11.51 15.76
C GLU A 270 19.14 12.55 16.82
N ARG A 271 19.15 13.84 16.46
CA ARG A 271 19.61 14.94 17.32
C ARG A 271 18.46 15.76 17.96
N ALA A 272 17.22 15.32 17.81
CA ALA A 272 16.01 15.92 18.39
C ALA A 272 15.39 14.96 19.42
#